data_AF-Q659D3-F1
#
_entry.id   AF-Q659D3-F1
#
_cell.length_a   1.000
_cell.length_b   1.000
_cell.length_c   1.000
_cell.angle_alpha   90.00
_cell.angle_beta   90.00
_cell.angle_gamma   90.00
#
_symmetry.space_group_name_H-M   'P 1'
#
loop_
_entity.id
_entity.type
_entity.pdbx_description
1 polymer ?
#
loop_
_entity_poly.entity_id
_entity_poly.type
_entity_poly.pdbx_seq_one_letter_code
_entity_poly.pdbx_strand_id
1 'polypeptide(L)'
;ALSYARHFQPFARLHQREIQVMMGSLVYLRLGLEKSPYCHLLDSSHWAEICETFTRDACSLLGLSVESPLSVSFASGCVALPVLMNIKAVIEQRQCTGVWNHKDELPIEIELGMKCWYHSVFACPILRQQTSDSNPPIKLICGHVISRDALNKLINGGKLKCPYCPMEQNPADGKRIIF
;
A
#
# COMPACT_ATOMS: atom_id res chain seq x y z
N ALA A 1 -30.38 -23.26 -3.73
CA ALA A 1 -28.96 -23.45 -4.07
C ALA A 1 -28.69 -23.30 -5.57
N LEU A 2 -29.07 -24.24 -6.44
CA LEU A 2 -28.75 -24.21 -7.88
C LEU A 2 -29.27 -22.95 -8.62
N SER A 3 -30.49 -22.49 -8.29
CA SER A 3 -31.01 -21.24 -8.86
C SER A 3 -30.17 -20.03 -8.46
N TYR A 4 -29.64 -20.00 -7.23
CA TYR A 4 -28.80 -18.91 -6.75
C TYR A 4 -27.40 -18.97 -7.38
N ALA A 5 -26.85 -20.17 -7.59
CA ALA A 5 -25.55 -20.37 -8.22
C ALA A 5 -25.42 -19.75 -9.62
N ARG A 6 -26.54 -19.49 -10.31
CA ARG A 6 -26.55 -18.77 -11.60
C ARG A 6 -25.98 -17.35 -11.50
N HIS A 7 -26.06 -16.70 -10.34
CA HIS A 7 -25.45 -15.39 -10.11
C HIS A 7 -23.92 -15.43 -10.13
N PHE A 8 -23.30 -16.61 -10.04
CA PHE A 8 -21.84 -16.75 -10.11
C PHE A 8 -21.29 -16.79 -11.54
N GLN A 9 -22.16 -16.83 -12.56
CA GLN A 9 -21.75 -16.91 -13.97
C GLN A 9 -20.76 -15.82 -14.41
N PRO A 10 -20.91 -14.53 -14.03
CA PRO A 10 -19.94 -13.49 -14.38
C PRO A 10 -18.53 -13.74 -13.80
N PHE A 11 -18.45 -14.46 -12.69
CA PHE A 11 -17.20 -14.76 -11.98
C PHE A 11 -16.55 -16.06 -12.44
N ALA A 12 -17.22 -16.84 -13.30
CA ALA A 12 -16.80 -18.18 -13.69
C ALA A 12 -15.40 -18.23 -14.32
N ARG A 13 -14.98 -17.18 -15.03
CA ARG A 13 -13.64 -17.14 -15.64
C ARG A 13 -12.52 -16.94 -14.62
N LEU A 14 -12.78 -16.17 -13.56
CA LEU A 14 -11.77 -15.81 -12.56
C LEU A 14 -11.74 -16.79 -11.38
N HIS A 15 -12.91 -17.33 -11.01
CA HIS A 15 -13.11 -18.17 -9.82
C HIS A 15 -13.67 -19.56 -10.18
N GLN A 16 -13.23 -20.12 -11.32
CA GLN A 16 -13.76 -21.38 -11.85
C GLN A 16 -13.62 -22.53 -10.84
N ARG A 17 -12.46 -22.62 -10.19
CA ARG A 17 -12.11 -23.72 -9.30
C ARG A 17 -13.00 -23.72 -8.05
N GLU A 18 -13.21 -22.55 -7.47
CA GLU A 18 -14.02 -22.34 -6.28
C GLU A 18 -15.49 -22.66 -6.58
N ILE A 19 -15.99 -22.23 -7.74
CA ILE A 19 -17.35 -22.55 -8.20
C ILE A 19 -17.51 -24.06 -8.42
N GLN A 20 -16.52 -24.73 -9.02
CA GLN A 20 -16.55 -26.20 -9.19
C GLN A 20 -16.57 -26.94 -7.85
N VAL A 21 -15.76 -26.51 -6.89
CA VAL A 21 -15.72 -27.06 -5.52
C VAL A 21 -17.09 -26.90 -4.84
N MET A 22 -17.69 -25.71 -4.91
CA MET A 22 -19.04 -25.45 -4.38
C MET A 22 -20.08 -26.36 -5.05
N MET A 23 -20.06 -26.48 -6.38
CA MET A 23 -21.00 -27.32 -7.11
C MET A 23 -20.82 -28.80 -6.80
N GLY A 24 -19.57 -29.27 -6.64
CA GLY A 24 -19.24 -30.64 -6.26
C GLY A 24 -19.71 -31.02 -4.85
N SER A 25 -19.71 -30.05 -3.92
CA SER A 25 -20.21 -30.25 -2.56
C SER A 25 -21.69 -30.66 -2.50
N LEU A 26 -22.48 -30.27 -3.50
CA LEU A 26 -23.92 -30.56 -3.55
C LEU A 26 -24.24 -32.06 -3.60
N VAL A 27 -23.30 -32.87 -4.10
CA VAL A 27 -23.43 -34.34 -4.13
C VAL A 27 -23.52 -34.93 -2.71
N TYR A 28 -22.92 -34.28 -1.72
CA TYR A 28 -22.82 -34.76 -0.34
C TYR A 28 -23.94 -34.25 0.58
N LEU A 29 -24.92 -33.48 0.06
CA LEU A 29 -25.98 -32.89 0.88
C LEU A 29 -26.77 -33.92 1.70
N ARG A 30 -26.97 -35.13 1.18
CA ARG A 30 -27.69 -36.20 1.90
C ARG A 30 -26.88 -36.83 3.04
N LEU A 31 -25.54 -36.81 2.94
CA LEU A 31 -24.62 -37.32 3.96
C LEU A 31 -24.29 -36.26 5.02
N GLY A 32 -24.53 -34.98 4.69
CA GLY A 32 -24.11 -33.82 5.45
C GLY A 32 -22.73 -33.35 4.99
N LEU A 33 -22.61 -32.03 4.78
CA LEU A 33 -21.37 -31.41 4.31
C LEU A 33 -20.22 -31.52 5.31
N GLU A 34 -20.53 -31.52 6.62
CA GLU A 34 -19.52 -31.69 7.68
C GLU A 34 -18.81 -33.05 7.62
N LYS A 35 -19.48 -34.08 7.10
CA LYS A 35 -18.92 -35.43 6.95
C LYS A 35 -18.33 -35.67 5.55
N SER A 36 -18.24 -34.62 4.73
CA SER A 36 -17.76 -34.70 3.35
C SER A 36 -16.32 -34.19 3.22
N PRO A 37 -15.65 -34.47 2.09
CA PRO A 37 -14.36 -33.84 1.78
C PRO A 37 -14.41 -32.30 1.72
N TYR A 38 -15.61 -31.71 1.68
CA TYR A 38 -15.85 -30.26 1.62
C TYR A 38 -16.13 -29.63 2.99
N CYS A 39 -15.92 -30.35 4.11
CA CYS A 39 -16.19 -29.83 5.45
C CYS A 39 -15.45 -28.51 5.76
N HIS A 40 -14.26 -28.32 5.18
CA HIS A 40 -13.48 -27.09 5.30
C HIS A 40 -14.27 -25.85 4.84
N LEU A 41 -15.18 -25.95 3.86
CA LEU A 41 -16.02 -24.82 3.42
C LEU A 41 -16.91 -24.26 4.53
N LEU A 42 -17.14 -25.04 5.59
CA LEU A 42 -17.97 -24.67 6.74
C LEU A 42 -17.16 -24.16 7.93
N ASP A 43 -15.83 -24.02 7.79
CA ASP A 43 -15.00 -23.48 8.87
C ASP A 43 -15.51 -22.08 9.29
N SER A 44 -15.66 -21.89 10.60
CA SER A 44 -16.11 -20.62 11.17
C SER A 44 -15.08 -19.51 11.02
N SER A 45 -13.81 -19.85 10.81
CA SER A 45 -12.73 -18.91 10.50
C SER A 45 -13.05 -18.04 9.27
N HIS A 46 -13.72 -18.61 8.26
CA HIS A 46 -14.12 -17.88 7.05
C HIS A 46 -15.03 -16.68 7.35
N TRP A 47 -15.88 -16.76 8.38
CA TRP A 47 -16.73 -15.62 8.75
C TRP A 47 -15.92 -14.44 9.29
N ALA A 48 -14.84 -14.71 10.04
CA ALA A 48 -13.94 -13.66 10.50
C ALA A 48 -13.23 -12.99 9.32
N GLU A 49 -12.68 -13.78 8.38
CA GLU A 49 -12.00 -13.27 7.18
C GLU A 49 -12.93 -12.45 6.27
N ILE A 50 -14.17 -12.90 6.12
CA ILE A 50 -15.21 -12.16 5.38
C ILE A 50 -15.48 -10.82 6.07
N CYS A 51 -15.72 -10.82 7.39
CA CYS A 51 -15.95 -9.60 8.16
C CYS A 51 -14.78 -8.61 8.05
N GLU A 52 -13.54 -9.09 8.15
CA GLU A 52 -12.34 -8.26 7.98
C GLU A 52 -12.25 -7.66 6.57
N THR A 53 -12.52 -8.47 5.55
CA THR A 53 -12.49 -8.01 4.14
C THR A 53 -13.56 -6.97 3.88
N PHE A 54 -14.80 -7.21 4.32
CA PHE A 54 -15.88 -6.24 4.19
C PHE A 54 -15.59 -4.94 4.94
N THR A 55 -15.01 -5.03 6.15
CA THR A 55 -14.66 -3.84 6.95
C THR A 55 -13.60 -3.03 6.22
N ARG A 56 -12.55 -3.68 5.71
CA ARG A 56 -11.47 -3.03 4.96
C ARG A 56 -12.00 -2.34 3.71
N ASP A 57 -12.81 -3.03 2.91
CA ASP A 57 -13.32 -2.51 1.65
C ASP A 57 -14.33 -1.37 1.89
N ALA A 58 -15.17 -1.48 2.93
CA ALA A 58 -16.10 -0.42 3.33
C ALA A 58 -15.37 0.83 3.83
N CYS A 59 -14.35 0.66 4.68
CA CYS A 59 -13.48 1.75 5.11
C CYS A 59 -12.81 2.43 3.90
N SER A 60 -12.25 1.65 2.98
CA SER A 60 -11.64 2.19 1.75
C SER A 60 -12.65 2.96 0.88
N LEU A 61 -13.86 2.43 0.71
CA LEU A 61 -14.92 3.08 -0.08
C LEU A 61 -15.34 4.42 0.54
N LEU A 62 -15.38 4.48 1.88
CA LEU A 62 -15.76 5.66 2.64
C LEU A 62 -14.60 6.64 2.88
N GLY A 63 -13.37 6.29 2.47
CA GLY A 63 -12.18 7.07 2.77
C GLY A 63 -11.83 7.10 4.26
N LEU A 64 -12.24 6.08 5.01
CA LEU A 64 -11.96 5.91 6.43
C LEU A 64 -10.77 4.96 6.63
N SER A 65 -10.02 5.18 7.71
CA SER A 65 -9.02 4.22 8.15
C SER A 65 -9.68 2.99 8.78
N VAL A 66 -9.12 1.81 8.52
CA VAL A 66 -9.53 0.56 9.18
C VAL A 66 -9.09 0.55 10.64
N GLU A 67 -7.85 0.98 10.89
CA GLU A 67 -7.30 1.12 12.22
C GLU A 67 -7.60 2.51 12.78
N SER A 68 -7.85 2.58 14.09
CA SER A 68 -8.05 3.87 14.76
C SER A 68 -6.77 4.71 14.69
N PRO A 69 -6.82 5.92 14.11
CA PRO A 69 -5.64 6.80 14.03
C PRO A 69 -5.03 7.10 15.40
N LEU A 70 -5.86 7.21 16.45
CA LEU A 70 -5.41 7.42 17.82
C LEU A 70 -4.65 6.20 18.35
N SER A 71 -5.16 4.99 18.10
CA SER A 71 -4.51 3.75 18.55
C SER A 71 -3.16 3.56 17.86
N VAL A 72 -3.11 3.75 16.55
CA VAL A 72 -1.87 3.70 15.75
C VAL A 72 -0.86 4.73 16.24
N SER A 73 -1.30 5.98 16.45
CA SER A 73 -0.42 7.07 16.90
C SER A 73 0.12 6.81 18.30
N PHE A 74 -0.71 6.30 19.21
CA PHE A 74 -0.29 5.95 20.57
C PHE A 74 0.74 4.82 20.55
N ALA A 75 0.46 3.73 19.82
CA ALA A 75 1.39 2.60 19.69
C ALA A 75 2.72 3.01 19.06
N SER A 76 2.68 3.78 17.98
CA SER A 76 3.88 4.34 17.33
C SER A 76 4.66 5.24 18.29
N GLY A 77 3.96 6.05 19.08
CA GLY A 77 4.55 6.88 20.13
C GLY A 77 5.25 6.06 21.22
N CYS A 78 4.67 4.95 21.66
CA CYS A 78 5.31 4.04 22.62
C CYS A 78 6.61 3.45 22.08
N VAL A 79 6.70 3.17 20.77
CA VAL A 79 7.92 2.70 20.11
C VAL A 79 8.95 3.83 19.98
N ALA A 80 8.51 5.02 19.58
CA ALA A 80 9.39 6.16 19.32
C ALA A 80 9.93 6.82 20.60
N LEU A 81 9.13 6.88 21.68
CA LEU A 81 9.44 7.65 22.87
C LEU A 81 10.78 7.27 23.54
N PRO A 82 11.12 5.98 23.75
CA PRO A 82 12.41 5.62 24.35
C PRO A 82 13.60 6.09 23.49
N VAL A 83 13.48 6.01 22.17
CA VAL A 83 14.51 6.47 21.23
C VAL A 83 14.68 7.99 21.33
N LEU A 84 13.57 8.73 21.34
CA LEU A 84 13.58 10.19 21.49
C LEU A 84 14.16 10.64 22.84
N MET A 85 13.86 9.93 23.93
CA MET A 85 14.43 10.21 25.25
C MET A 85 15.95 10.03 25.26
N ASN A 86 16.46 8.97 24.63
CA ASN A 86 17.90 8.74 24.50
C ASN A 86 18.59 9.84 23.68
N ILE A 87 17.98 10.26 22.56
CA ILE A 87 18.49 11.38 21.76
C ILE A 87 18.55 12.64 22.60
N LYS A 88 17.46 13.01 23.29
CA LYS A 88 17.41 14.20 24.15
C LYS A 88 18.56 14.21 25.15
N ALA A 89 18.80 13.10 25.85
CA ALA A 89 19.89 13.00 26.81
C ALA A 89 21.27 13.22 26.15
N VAL A 90 21.50 12.69 24.94
CA VAL A 90 22.75 12.90 24.19
C VAL A 90 22.92 14.36 23.77
N ILE A 91 21.85 15.02 23.32
CA ILE A 91 21.89 16.44 22.94
C ILE A 91 22.26 17.31 24.14
N GLU A 92 21.59 17.11 25.28
CA GLU A 92 21.81 17.87 26.51
C GLU A 92 23.22 17.65 27.08
N GLN A 93 23.73 16.42 27.04
CA GLN A 93 25.07 16.09 27.56
C GLN A 93 26.21 16.56 26.66
N ARG A 94 26.05 16.51 25.33
CA ARG A 94 27.12 16.80 24.37
C ARG A 94 27.12 18.24 23.84
N GLN A 95 26.17 19.09 24.26
CA GLN A 95 25.98 20.46 23.76
C GLN A 95 25.97 20.53 22.22
N CYS A 96 25.39 19.52 21.56
CA CYS A 96 25.33 19.50 20.11
C CYS A 96 24.27 20.53 19.65
N THR A 97 24.70 21.73 19.28
CA THR A 97 23.83 22.84 18.84
C THR A 97 23.30 22.70 17.40
N GLY A 98 23.68 21.63 16.68
CA GLY A 98 23.31 21.38 15.29
C GLY A 98 22.77 19.97 15.03
N VAL A 99 21.98 19.43 15.94
CA VAL A 99 21.47 18.04 15.87
C VAL A 99 20.37 17.88 14.81
N TRP A 100 19.63 18.96 14.57
CA TRP A 100 18.67 19.03 13.48
C TRP A 100 19.43 19.27 12.18
N ASN A 101 19.26 18.37 11.21
CA ASN A 101 19.82 18.58 9.88
C ASN A 101 19.19 19.85 9.25
N HIS A 102 19.71 20.32 8.10
CA HIS A 102 19.24 21.50 7.35
C HIS A 102 17.72 21.55 6.99
N LYS A 103 16.89 20.60 7.48
CA LYS A 103 15.47 20.41 7.19
C LYS A 103 14.59 20.13 8.43
N ASP A 104 15.02 20.47 9.64
CA ASP A 104 14.23 20.19 10.87
C ASP A 104 13.90 18.68 11.06
N GLU A 105 14.77 17.81 10.55
CA GLU A 105 14.63 16.35 10.64
C GLU A 105 15.54 15.79 11.76
N LEU A 106 15.09 14.70 12.38
CA LEU A 106 15.91 13.94 13.33
C LEU A 106 17.11 13.32 12.60
N PRO A 107 18.29 13.24 13.24
CA PRO A 107 19.49 12.65 12.63
C PRO A 107 19.41 11.13 12.46
N ILE A 108 18.36 10.49 12.98
CA ILE A 108 18.15 9.05 12.92
C ILE A 108 16.71 8.73 12.50
N GLU A 109 16.55 7.58 11.87
CA GLU A 109 15.24 7.01 11.53
C GLU A 109 14.73 6.14 12.70
N ILE A 110 13.44 6.22 12.99
CA ILE A 110 12.77 5.37 13.99
C ILE A 110 11.98 4.30 13.24
N GLU A 111 12.44 3.05 13.31
CA GLU A 111 11.78 1.93 12.65
C GLU A 111 10.48 1.55 13.36
N LEU A 112 9.35 2.04 12.85
CA LEU A 112 8.00 1.70 13.35
C LEU A 112 7.43 0.40 12.76
N GLY A 113 8.16 -0.22 11.82
CA GLY A 113 7.73 -1.40 11.07
C GLY A 113 6.78 -1.07 9.91
N MET A 114 6.68 -2.02 8.96
CA MET A 114 5.95 -1.83 7.70
C MET A 114 4.46 -1.52 7.87
N LYS A 115 3.85 -1.92 9.00
CA LYS A 115 2.44 -1.64 9.29
C LYS A 115 2.15 -0.16 9.48
N CYS A 116 3.16 0.63 9.82
CA CYS A 116 3.05 2.08 10.05
C CYS A 116 3.45 2.91 8.82
N TRP A 117 3.68 2.27 7.67
CA TRP A 117 4.04 2.94 6.42
C TRP A 117 2.79 3.37 5.65
N TYR A 118 2.17 4.46 6.10
CA TYR A 118 0.94 5.00 5.50
C TYR A 118 1.20 5.88 4.26
N HIS A 119 2.47 6.21 3.99
CA HIS A 119 2.88 7.04 2.86
C HIS A 119 4.05 6.36 2.17
N SER A 120 3.93 6.11 0.86
CA SER A 120 5.11 5.68 0.10
C SER A 120 5.99 6.87 -0.20
N VAL A 121 7.25 6.74 0.20
CA VAL A 121 8.29 7.71 -0.08
C VAL A 121 8.98 7.32 -1.39
N PHE A 122 8.98 8.22 -2.37
CA PHE A 122 9.78 8.06 -3.58
C PHE A 122 10.92 9.08 -3.59
N ALA A 123 12.16 8.60 -3.70
CA ALA A 123 13.31 9.45 -3.94
C ALA A 123 13.58 9.51 -5.44
N CYS A 124 13.57 10.71 -6.02
CA CYS A 124 13.89 10.91 -7.41
C CYS A 124 15.36 10.59 -7.69
N PRO A 125 15.67 9.53 -8.44
CA PRO A 125 17.05 9.16 -8.76
C PRO A 125 17.81 10.21 -9.60
N ILE A 126 17.09 11.06 -10.36
CA ILE A 126 17.69 12.09 -11.21
C ILE A 126 18.11 13.32 -10.41
N LEU A 127 17.20 13.80 -9.55
CA LEU A 127 17.46 14.98 -8.71
C LEU A 127 18.04 14.62 -7.34
N ARG A 128 18.14 13.32 -7.04
CA ARG A 128 18.63 12.78 -5.75
C ARG A 128 17.91 13.40 -4.56
N GLN A 129 16.60 13.61 -4.69
CA GLN A 129 15.76 14.23 -3.69
C GLN A 129 14.43 13.48 -3.54
N GLN A 130 13.93 13.41 -2.31
CA GLN A 130 12.59 12.90 -2.02
C GLN A 130 11.51 13.75 -2.72
N THR A 131 10.49 13.10 -3.27
CA THR A 131 9.33 13.77 -3.84
C THR A 131 8.39 14.29 -2.78
N SER A 132 7.67 15.35 -3.10
CA SER A 132 6.69 16.02 -2.25
C SER A 132 5.37 16.21 -3.00
N ASP A 133 4.36 16.79 -2.36
CA ASP A 133 3.10 17.15 -3.03
C ASP A 133 3.30 18.17 -4.17
N SER A 134 4.24 19.10 -3.99
CA SER A 134 4.63 20.06 -5.02
C SER A 134 5.49 19.45 -6.13
N ASN A 135 6.25 18.39 -5.82
CA ASN A 135 7.11 17.67 -6.76
C ASN A 135 6.91 16.14 -6.67
N PRO A 136 5.74 15.62 -7.10
CA PRO A 136 5.39 14.22 -6.92
C PRO A 136 6.11 13.31 -7.92
N PRO A 137 6.10 11.99 -7.66
CA PRO A 137 6.52 10.99 -8.62
C PRO A 137 5.60 10.97 -9.85
N ILE A 138 6.21 10.92 -11.03
CA ILE A 138 5.56 10.81 -12.33
C ILE A 138 6.02 9.51 -12.99
N LYS A 139 5.05 8.66 -13.33
CA LYS A 139 5.26 7.47 -14.17
C LYS A 139 5.29 7.87 -15.64
N LEU A 140 6.36 7.48 -16.31
CA LEU A 140 6.53 7.60 -17.76
C LEU A 140 5.75 6.49 -18.49
N ILE A 141 5.51 6.65 -19.79
CA ILE A 141 4.83 5.62 -20.60
C ILE A 141 5.58 4.28 -20.62
N CYS A 142 6.90 4.31 -20.45
CA CYS A 142 7.75 3.13 -20.35
C CYS A 142 7.69 2.42 -18.99
N GLY A 143 6.98 2.99 -18.00
CA GLY A 143 6.84 2.44 -16.66
C GLY A 143 7.85 2.98 -15.63
N HIS A 144 8.96 3.59 -16.06
CA HIS A 144 9.90 4.22 -15.13
C HIS A 144 9.30 5.44 -14.43
N VAL A 145 9.81 5.73 -13.23
CA VAL A 145 9.31 6.83 -12.38
C VAL A 145 10.41 7.85 -12.15
N ILE A 146 10.09 9.13 -12.32
CA ILE A 146 10.95 10.28 -12.01
C ILE A 146 10.10 11.37 -11.33
N SER A 147 10.69 12.36 -10.67
CA SER A 147 9.90 13.47 -10.12
C SER A 147 9.41 14.44 -11.20
N ARG A 148 8.37 15.22 -10.89
CA ARG A 148 7.85 16.26 -11.79
C ARG A 148 8.92 17.27 -12.21
N ASP A 149 9.76 17.71 -11.29
CA ASP A 149 10.85 18.65 -11.59
C ASP A 149 11.91 18.01 -12.49
N ALA A 150 12.20 16.71 -12.28
CA ALA A 150 13.13 15.98 -13.14
C ALA A 150 12.56 15.85 -14.56
N LEU A 151 11.27 15.55 -14.66
CA LEU A 151 10.56 15.51 -15.93
C LEU A 151 10.70 16.85 -16.66
N ASN A 152 10.38 17.96 -16.00
CA ASN A 152 10.46 19.30 -16.59
C ASN A 152 11.88 19.67 -17.02
N LYS A 153 12.91 19.28 -16.26
CA LYS A 153 14.32 19.52 -16.62
C LYS A 153 14.82 18.67 -17.79
N LEU A 154 14.21 17.51 -18.03
CA LEU A 154 14.59 16.59 -19.10
C LEU A 154 13.84 16.84 -20.43
N ILE A 155 12.90 17.80 -20.46
CA ILE A 155 12.22 18.20 -21.69
C ILE A 155 13.22 18.90 -22.61
N ASN A 156 13.41 18.35 -23.81
CA ASN A 156 14.24 18.95 -24.84
C ASN A 156 13.47 18.95 -26.17
N GLY A 157 13.28 20.12 -26.78
CA GLY A 157 12.53 20.26 -28.03
C GLY A 157 11.09 19.75 -27.95
N GLY A 158 10.43 19.90 -26.80
CA GLY A 158 9.04 19.46 -26.58
C GLY A 158 8.88 17.95 -26.38
N LYS A 159 9.98 17.17 -26.36
CA LYS A 159 9.98 15.73 -26.10
C LYS A 159 10.74 15.43 -24.82
N LEU A 160 10.37 14.33 -24.17
CA LEU A 160 11.03 13.81 -22.98
C LEU A 160 11.65 12.45 -23.31
N LYS A 161 12.97 12.31 -23.14
CA LYS A 161 13.65 11.01 -23.19
C LYS A 161 13.73 10.42 -21.80
N CYS A 162 13.41 9.13 -21.66
CA CYS A 162 13.59 8.45 -20.38
C CYS A 162 15.09 8.34 -20.05
N PRO A 163 15.51 8.65 -18.81
CA PRO A 163 16.92 8.50 -18.43
C PRO A 163 17.34 7.04 -18.21
N TYR A 164 16.39 6.10 -18.13
CA TYR A 164 16.64 4.67 -17.90
C TYR A 164 16.56 3.81 -19.16
N CYS A 165 15.91 4.30 -20.22
CA CYS A 165 15.66 3.52 -21.43
C CYS A 165 15.56 4.44 -22.65
N PRO A 166 15.69 3.92 -23.88
CA PRO A 166 15.71 4.75 -25.09
C PRO A 166 14.34 5.31 -25.49
N MET A 167 13.29 5.11 -24.69
CA MET A 167 11.93 5.51 -25.02
C MET A 167 11.75 7.03 -24.87
N GLU A 168 11.17 7.65 -25.89
CA GLU A 168 10.77 9.05 -25.91
C GLU A 168 9.25 9.18 -25.79
N GLN A 169 8.78 10.27 -25.19
CA GLN A 169 7.35 10.54 -25.02
C GLN A 169 7.05 12.04 -25.03
N ASN A 170 5.77 12.38 -25.16
CA ASN A 170 5.32 13.73 -24.87
C ASN A 170 5.32 13.94 -23.34
N PRO A 171 5.90 15.04 -22.81
CA PRO A 171 5.86 15.34 -21.38
C PRO A 171 4.46 15.26 -20.75
N ALA A 172 3.40 15.54 -21.51
CA ALA A 172 2.01 15.49 -21.07
C ALA A 172 1.49 14.05 -20.83
N ASP A 173 2.14 13.02 -21.37
CA ASP A 173 1.72 11.62 -21.21
C ASP A 173 2.11 11.04 -19.84
N GLY A 174 2.99 11.74 -19.11
CA GLY A 174 3.42 11.35 -17.77
C GLY A 174 2.26 11.40 -16.78
N LYS A 175 2.08 10.33 -16.00
CA LYS A 175 1.00 10.23 -15.02
C LYS A 175 1.55 10.32 -13.60
N ARG A 176 0.99 11.22 -12.79
CA ARG A 176 1.28 11.26 -11.36
C ARG A 176 0.96 9.89 -10.74
N ILE A 177 1.88 9.38 -9.94
CA ILE A 177 1.62 8.24 -9.07
C ILE A 177 1.14 8.79 -7.73
N ILE A 178 0.05 8.23 -7.24
CA ILE A 178 -0.37 8.34 -5.85
C ILE A 178 -0.24 6.93 -5.31
N PHE A 179 0.53 6.80 -4.23
CA PHE A 179 0.71 5.54 -3.55
C PHE A 179 -0.28 5.41 -2.40
#